data_AF-A0A2L1UY86-F1
#
_entry.id   AF-A0A2L1UY86-F1
#
_cell.length_a   1.000
_cell.length_b   1.000
_cell.length_c   1.000
_cell.angle_alpha   90.00
_cell.angle_beta   90.00
_cell.angle_gamma   90.00
#
_symmetry.space_group_name_H-M   'P 1'
#
loop_
_entity.id
_entity.type
_entity.pdbx_description
1 polymer ?
#
loop_
_entity_poly.entity_id
_entity_poly.type
_entity_poly.pdbx_seq_one_letter_code
_entity_poly.pdbx_strand_id
1 'polypeptide(L)'
;MLLQKKTTRRKFLLGSLMALPVGTIMMKGLSAAQAAEMAAPDLLDYKPVFFSPDEWQFIMAAADRLIPAGGKGKAPGALETNVPIFIDQQMHGDFGEEIYMQGPFNVHAPATMGYQIPFRPQQIYKTGIRLANSWCQQNHQKDFHALSDQDKDNALTQLQKNGIRFADMGEESLVASQFFGELLSDTKHGYLADPIYGGNKGMKAWIAMGFPGARASFTEWVKQHNVPYPLGPVSLQGARA
;
A
#
# COMPACT_ATOMS: atom_id res chain seq x y z
N MET A 1 20.84 -48.77 -25.31
CA MET A 1 21.19 -47.77 -24.29
C MET A 1 21.09 -46.38 -24.90
N LEU A 2 19.97 -45.69 -24.70
CA LEU A 2 19.79 -44.30 -25.15
C LEU A 2 20.27 -43.36 -24.04
N LEU A 3 21.30 -42.57 -24.34
CA LEU A 3 21.92 -41.62 -23.42
C LEU A 3 20.94 -40.51 -23.03
N GLN A 4 20.48 -40.50 -21.77
CA GLN A 4 19.87 -39.34 -21.14
C GLN A 4 20.90 -38.20 -21.05
N LYS A 5 20.80 -37.21 -21.94
CA LYS A 5 21.50 -35.93 -21.77
C LYS A 5 20.85 -35.16 -20.63
N LYS A 6 21.56 -34.96 -19.51
CA LYS A 6 21.13 -34.10 -18.40
C LYS A 6 20.98 -32.66 -18.91
N THR A 7 19.76 -32.16 -18.95
CA THR A 7 19.43 -30.74 -19.15
C THR A 7 19.92 -29.95 -17.93
N THR A 8 20.80 -28.98 -18.14
CA THR A 8 21.29 -28.12 -17.05
C THR A 8 20.25 -27.06 -16.70
N ARG A 9 20.17 -26.67 -15.42
CA ARG A 9 19.22 -25.63 -14.91
C ARG A 9 19.27 -24.33 -15.73
N ARG A 10 20.42 -24.00 -16.31
CA ARG A 10 20.61 -22.85 -17.21
C ARG A 10 19.86 -22.98 -18.55
N LYS A 11 19.74 -24.19 -19.12
CA LYS A 11 18.96 -24.44 -20.33
C LYS A 11 17.46 -24.50 -20.07
N PHE A 12 17.05 -24.87 -18.85
CA PHE A 12 15.65 -24.83 -18.42
C PHE A 12 15.13 -23.39 -18.27
N LEU A 13 15.92 -22.51 -17.65
CA LEU A 13 15.57 -21.08 -17.51
C LEU A 13 15.57 -20.31 -18.84
N LEU A 14 16.40 -20.71 -19.80
CA LEU A 14 16.37 -20.15 -21.17
C LEU A 14 15.15 -20.65 -21.98
N GLY A 15 14.50 -21.74 -21.57
CA GLY A 15 13.36 -22.33 -22.27
C GLY A 15 11.99 -21.90 -21.74
N SER A 16 11.89 -21.26 -20.57
CA SER A 16 10.62 -20.91 -19.93
C SER A 16 10.04 -19.54 -20.33
N LEU A 17 10.51 -18.94 -21.44
CA LEU A 17 10.05 -17.63 -21.93
C LEU A 17 8.87 -17.69 -22.92
N MET A 18 8.20 -18.84 -23.07
CA MET A 18 7.14 -19.01 -24.06
C MET A 18 5.89 -19.63 -23.43
N ALA A 19 5.09 -18.83 -22.72
CA ALA A 19 3.63 -19.01 -22.60
C ALA A 19 2.99 -17.84 -21.84
N LEU A 20 2.95 -16.66 -22.45
CA LEU A 20 1.81 -15.75 -22.31
C LEU A 20 1.40 -15.35 -23.72
N PRO A 21 0.10 -15.22 -24.04
CA PRO A 21 -0.33 -14.68 -25.32
C PRO A 21 0.08 -13.21 -25.34
N VAL A 22 1.28 -12.93 -25.84
CA VAL A 22 1.78 -11.59 -26.11
C VAL A 22 0.97 -11.08 -27.28
N GLY A 23 -0.12 -10.37 -26.97
CA GLY A 23 -0.64 -9.35 -27.86
C GLY A 23 0.53 -8.43 -28.20
N THR A 24 0.99 -8.54 -29.44
CA THR A 24 2.15 -7.85 -29.98
C THR A 24 1.93 -6.34 -29.93
N ILE A 25 2.55 -5.66 -28.98
CA ILE A 25 2.94 -4.27 -29.16
C ILE A 25 4.42 -4.11 -28.82
N MET A 26 5.25 -4.22 -29.85
CA MET A 26 6.58 -3.63 -29.87
C MET A 26 6.42 -2.10 -29.89
N MET A 27 6.10 -1.49 -28.75
CA MET A 27 6.01 -0.02 -28.65
C MET A 27 7.42 0.55 -28.48
N LYS A 28 8.12 0.74 -29.61
CA LYS A 28 9.32 1.58 -29.66
C LYS A 28 8.93 2.99 -29.21
N GLY A 29 9.42 3.44 -28.07
CA GLY A 29 9.27 4.82 -27.59
C GLY A 29 8.50 5.00 -26.28
N LEU A 30 7.89 3.95 -25.72
CA LEU A 30 7.36 4.02 -24.37
C LEU A 30 8.48 3.87 -23.33
N SER A 31 8.54 4.77 -22.36
CA SER A 31 9.29 4.51 -21.14
C SER A 31 8.64 3.37 -20.38
N ALA A 32 9.42 2.65 -19.59
CA ALA A 32 8.87 1.52 -18.85
C ALA A 32 8.07 1.95 -17.60
N ALA A 33 8.12 3.22 -17.16
CA ALA A 33 7.06 3.78 -16.31
C ALA A 33 5.73 3.86 -17.05
N GLN A 34 5.73 4.28 -18.33
CA GLN A 34 4.52 4.28 -19.13
C GLN A 34 4.02 2.85 -19.38
N ALA A 35 4.92 1.88 -19.61
CA ALA A 35 4.53 0.48 -19.70
C ALA A 35 3.98 -0.08 -18.37
N ALA A 36 4.59 0.27 -17.23
CA ALA A 36 4.10 -0.12 -15.91
C ALA A 36 2.75 0.54 -15.58
N GLU A 37 2.55 1.80 -15.99
CA GLU A 37 1.29 2.51 -15.84
C GLU A 37 0.18 1.88 -16.70
N MET A 38 0.49 1.46 -17.92
CA MET A 38 -0.45 0.74 -18.80
C MET A 38 -0.78 -0.68 -18.31
N ALA A 39 0.17 -1.34 -17.63
CA ALA A 39 -0.03 -2.69 -17.09
C ALA A 39 -0.72 -2.70 -15.72
N ALA A 40 -0.61 -1.61 -14.96
CA ALA A 40 -1.23 -1.51 -13.65
C ALA A 40 -2.75 -1.34 -13.78
N PRO A 41 -3.53 -2.01 -12.92
CA PRO A 41 -4.99 -1.89 -12.94
C PRO A 41 -5.43 -0.43 -12.82
N ASP A 42 -6.53 -0.09 -13.48
CA ASP A 42 -7.25 1.13 -13.19
C ASP A 42 -7.90 0.98 -11.81
N LEU A 43 -7.75 1.99 -10.96
CA LEU A 43 -8.27 1.97 -9.60
C LEU A 43 -9.81 1.89 -9.59
N LEU A 44 -10.48 2.51 -10.57
CA LEU A 44 -11.94 2.51 -10.66
C LEU A 44 -12.50 1.16 -11.14
N ASP A 45 -11.70 0.41 -11.90
CA ASP A 45 -12.09 -0.92 -12.41
C ASP A 45 -11.63 -2.07 -11.48
N TYR A 46 -10.80 -1.77 -10.48
CA TYR A 46 -10.28 -2.75 -9.53
C TYR A 46 -11.40 -3.32 -8.65
N LYS A 47 -11.41 -4.65 -8.51
CA LYS A 47 -12.32 -5.36 -7.59
C LYS A 47 -11.52 -5.82 -6.37
N PRO A 48 -11.79 -5.30 -5.17
CA PRO A 48 -11.05 -5.69 -3.97
C PRO A 48 -11.22 -7.17 -3.67
N VAL A 49 -10.14 -7.80 -3.20
CA VAL A 49 -10.08 -9.23 -2.86
C VAL A 49 -10.17 -9.47 -1.35
N PHE A 50 -9.85 -8.48 -0.53
CA PHE A 50 -9.92 -8.56 0.93
C PHE A 50 -11.06 -7.71 1.50
N PHE A 51 -11.16 -6.45 1.05
CA PHE A 51 -12.17 -5.52 1.56
C PHE A 51 -13.55 -5.76 0.94
N SER A 52 -14.59 -5.63 1.75
CA SER A 52 -15.97 -5.54 1.24
C SER A 52 -16.16 -4.23 0.46
N PRO A 53 -17.24 -4.08 -0.32
CA PRO A 53 -17.51 -2.82 -1.04
C PRO A 53 -17.53 -1.59 -0.12
N ASP A 54 -18.11 -1.68 1.07
CA ASP A 54 -18.21 -0.55 2.00
C ASP A 54 -16.87 -0.24 2.67
N GLU A 55 -16.10 -1.27 3.01
CA GLU A 55 -14.75 -1.10 3.56
C GLU A 55 -13.79 -0.53 2.51
N TRP A 56 -13.96 -0.92 1.23
CA TRP A 56 -13.19 -0.38 0.13
C TRP A 56 -13.41 1.13 -0.04
N GLN A 57 -14.66 1.59 0.06
CA GLN A 57 -14.97 3.03 0.05
C GLN A 57 -14.30 3.76 1.23
N PHE A 58 -14.23 3.13 2.42
CA PHE A 58 -13.48 3.68 3.54
C PHE A 58 -11.99 3.82 3.20
N ILE A 59 -11.35 2.76 2.70
CA ILE A 59 -9.91 2.76 2.37
C ILE A 59 -9.59 3.81 1.31
N MET A 60 -10.40 3.89 0.26
CA MET A 60 -10.27 4.90 -0.80
C MET A 60 -10.32 6.31 -0.19
N ALA A 61 -11.37 6.63 0.56
CA ALA A 61 -11.54 7.94 1.16
C ALA A 61 -10.43 8.28 2.16
N ALA A 62 -10.02 7.33 3.00
CA ALA A 62 -9.02 7.58 4.02
C ALA A 62 -7.64 7.77 3.42
N ALA A 63 -7.23 6.92 2.46
CA ALA A 63 -5.94 7.05 1.79
C ALA A 63 -5.81 8.39 1.06
N ASP A 64 -6.89 8.86 0.41
CA ASP A 64 -6.95 10.17 -0.24
C ASP A 64 -6.76 11.34 0.73
N ARG A 65 -7.27 11.23 1.97
CA ARG A 65 -7.02 12.24 3.01
C ARG A 65 -5.62 12.17 3.61
N LEU A 66 -5.03 10.98 3.70
CA LEU A 66 -3.70 10.77 4.27
C LEU A 66 -2.57 11.23 3.34
N ILE A 67 -2.70 10.99 2.03
CA ILE A 67 -1.79 11.52 1.00
C ILE A 67 -2.64 12.11 -0.14
N PRO A 68 -3.10 13.37 0.00
CA PRO A 68 -3.94 14.00 -1.00
C PRO A 68 -3.13 14.41 -2.24
N ALA A 69 -3.79 14.38 -3.41
CA ALA A 69 -3.22 14.93 -4.63
C ALA A 69 -3.11 16.47 -4.55
N GLY A 70 -2.20 17.05 -5.34
CA GLY A 70 -2.19 18.51 -5.55
C GLY A 70 -1.54 19.34 -4.44
N GLY A 71 -0.70 18.73 -3.60
CA GLY A 71 0.16 19.46 -2.67
C GLY A 71 1.18 20.39 -3.36
N LYS A 72 1.99 21.12 -2.57
CA LYS A 72 3.08 21.98 -3.10
C LYS A 72 3.98 21.14 -4.02
N GLY A 73 3.91 21.38 -5.33
CA GLY A 73 4.69 20.64 -6.34
C GLY A 73 3.89 19.68 -7.23
N LYS A 74 2.55 19.63 -7.16
CA LYS A 74 1.72 18.71 -7.98
C LYS A 74 2.09 17.23 -7.79
N ALA A 75 2.52 16.86 -6.59
CA ALA A 75 2.82 15.48 -6.25
C ALA A 75 1.55 14.62 -6.35
N PRO A 76 1.68 13.38 -6.83
CA PRO A 76 0.53 12.51 -7.02
C PRO A 76 -0.04 12.07 -5.67
N GLY A 77 -1.36 11.90 -5.58
CA GLY A 77 -2.03 11.42 -4.38
C GLY A 77 -1.98 9.90 -4.21
N ALA A 78 -2.48 9.40 -3.08
CA ALA A 78 -2.63 7.97 -2.80
C ALA A 78 -3.46 7.24 -3.87
N LEU A 79 -4.53 7.89 -4.36
CA LEU A 79 -5.39 7.30 -5.39
C LEU A 79 -4.67 7.22 -6.74
N GLU A 80 -3.97 8.27 -7.15
CA GLU A 80 -3.23 8.32 -8.43
C GLU A 80 -2.05 7.33 -8.48
N THR A 81 -1.64 6.85 -7.31
CA THR A 81 -0.55 5.87 -7.12
C THR A 81 -1.05 4.47 -6.78
N ASN A 82 -2.36 4.19 -6.83
CA ASN A 82 -2.95 2.88 -6.50
C ASN A 82 -2.65 2.37 -5.06
N VAL A 83 -2.42 3.26 -4.09
CA VAL A 83 -2.19 2.86 -2.69
C VAL A 83 -3.31 1.97 -2.13
N PRO A 84 -4.61 2.23 -2.39
CA PRO A 84 -5.67 1.32 -1.94
C PRO A 84 -5.50 -0.13 -2.41
N ILE A 85 -5.03 -0.34 -3.65
CA ILE A 85 -4.80 -1.69 -4.21
C ILE A 85 -3.67 -2.40 -3.46
N PHE A 86 -2.59 -1.69 -3.15
CA PHE A 86 -1.51 -2.22 -2.31
C PHE A 86 -2.05 -2.72 -0.98
N ILE A 87 -2.85 -1.89 -0.28
CA ILE A 87 -3.40 -2.24 1.04
C ILE A 87 -4.30 -3.48 0.93
N ASP A 88 -5.20 -3.53 -0.05
CA ASP A 88 -6.10 -4.68 -0.25
C ASP A 88 -5.34 -5.98 -0.52
N GLN A 89 -4.33 -5.96 -1.40
CA GLN A 89 -3.50 -7.13 -1.69
C GLN A 89 -2.63 -7.55 -0.50
N GLN A 90 -2.08 -6.58 0.24
CA GLN A 90 -1.29 -6.85 1.44
C GLN A 90 -2.14 -7.52 2.53
N MET A 91 -3.38 -7.08 2.72
CA MET A 91 -4.32 -7.67 3.68
C MET A 91 -4.89 -9.01 3.23
N HIS A 92 -4.97 -9.25 1.91
CA HIS A 92 -5.36 -10.56 1.38
C HIS A 92 -4.28 -11.63 1.60
N GLY A 93 -3.00 -11.24 1.59
CA GLY A 93 -1.87 -12.14 1.79
C GLY A 93 -1.58 -12.46 3.26
N ASP A 94 -0.44 -13.11 3.46
CA ASP A 94 -0.01 -13.69 4.75
C ASP A 94 0.59 -12.65 5.72
N PHE A 95 0.25 -11.37 5.56
CA PHE A 95 0.84 -10.32 6.38
C PHE A 95 0.48 -10.47 7.85
N GLY A 96 1.49 -10.49 8.73
CA GLY A 96 1.31 -10.67 10.15
C GLY A 96 1.04 -12.14 10.56
N GLU A 97 1.23 -13.11 9.65
CA GLU A 97 1.11 -14.52 10.00
C GLU A 97 2.15 -14.99 11.02
N GLU A 98 3.31 -14.36 10.98
CA GLU A 98 4.43 -14.58 11.90
C GLU A 98 4.18 -14.04 13.32
N ILE A 99 3.15 -13.21 13.52
CA ILE A 99 2.88 -12.62 14.82
C ILE A 99 2.28 -13.68 15.75
N TYR A 100 2.92 -13.84 16.90
CA TYR A 100 2.48 -14.74 17.96
C TYR A 100 1.16 -14.25 18.59
N MET A 101 0.10 -15.04 18.44
CA MET A 101 -1.27 -14.71 18.87
C MET A 101 -1.74 -15.51 20.09
N GLN A 102 -0.84 -16.15 20.82
CA GLN A 102 -1.20 -16.84 22.06
C GLN A 102 -1.00 -15.87 23.24
N GLY A 103 -2.07 -15.67 24.01
CA GLY A 103 -2.05 -14.80 25.16
C GLY A 103 -1.19 -15.33 26.33
N PRO A 104 -1.12 -14.58 27.44
CA PRO A 104 -1.91 -13.38 27.73
C PRO A 104 -1.42 -12.14 26.97
N PHE A 105 -2.35 -11.25 26.62
CA PHE A 105 -2.07 -9.94 26.03
C PHE A 105 -2.17 -8.86 27.10
N ASN A 106 -1.26 -7.88 27.08
CA ASN A 106 -1.35 -6.70 27.96
C ASN A 106 -1.42 -5.42 27.12
N VAL A 107 -2.65 -4.98 26.82
CA VAL A 107 -2.92 -3.81 25.96
C VAL A 107 -2.48 -2.48 26.58
N HIS A 108 -2.10 -2.47 27.86
CA HIS A 108 -1.56 -1.31 28.57
C HIS A 108 -0.05 -1.42 28.82
N ALA A 109 0.61 -2.43 28.24
CA ALA A 109 2.06 -2.57 28.35
C ALA A 109 2.79 -1.37 27.72
N PRO A 110 3.98 -1.00 28.23
CA PRO A 110 4.82 -0.01 27.58
C PRO A 110 5.15 -0.40 26.13
N ALA A 111 5.27 0.58 25.24
CA ALA A 111 5.60 0.34 23.82
C ALA A 111 6.91 -0.43 23.61
N THR A 112 7.83 -0.38 24.57
CA THR A 112 9.09 -1.15 24.56
C THR A 112 8.90 -2.67 24.69
N MET A 113 7.70 -3.14 25.05
CA MET A 113 7.35 -4.56 25.12
C MET A 113 6.78 -5.12 23.80
N GLY A 114 6.80 -4.33 22.72
CA GLY A 114 6.40 -4.77 21.38
C GLY A 114 4.89 -4.95 21.21
N TYR A 115 4.51 -5.87 20.32
CA TYR A 115 3.12 -6.11 19.94
C TYR A 115 2.36 -6.84 21.06
N GLN A 116 1.29 -6.25 21.56
CA GLN A 116 0.59 -6.70 22.78
C GLN A 116 -0.95 -6.70 22.65
N ILE A 117 -1.47 -6.76 21.41
CA ILE A 117 -2.91 -6.81 21.15
C ILE A 117 -3.31 -8.14 20.49
N PRO A 118 -4.54 -8.64 20.71
CA PRO A 118 -5.02 -9.93 20.18
C PRO A 118 -5.50 -9.84 18.73
N PHE A 119 -4.88 -8.99 17.91
CA PHE A 119 -5.30 -8.75 16.54
C PHE A 119 -4.15 -9.02 15.58
N ARG A 120 -4.49 -9.56 14.41
CA ARG A 120 -3.65 -9.48 13.23
C ARG A 120 -3.97 -8.21 12.44
N PRO A 121 -3.08 -7.73 11.56
CA PRO A 121 -3.34 -6.55 10.73
C PRO A 121 -4.72 -6.58 10.06
N GLN A 122 -5.10 -7.71 9.46
CA GLN A 122 -6.40 -7.91 8.83
C GLN A 122 -7.57 -7.63 9.80
N GLN A 123 -7.45 -8.09 11.04
CA GLN A 123 -8.48 -7.90 12.06
C GLN A 123 -8.50 -6.45 12.57
N ILE A 124 -7.33 -5.78 12.68
CA ILE A 124 -7.25 -4.35 12.99
C ILE A 124 -8.05 -3.55 11.95
N TYR A 125 -7.90 -3.85 10.66
CA TYR A 125 -8.65 -3.18 9.60
C TYR A 125 -10.16 -3.42 9.70
N LYS A 126 -10.59 -4.68 9.77
CA LYS A 126 -12.03 -5.01 9.84
C LYS A 126 -12.70 -4.37 11.06
N THR A 127 -12.06 -4.47 12.23
CA THR A 127 -12.58 -3.89 13.47
C THR A 127 -12.52 -2.37 13.46
N GLY A 128 -11.40 -1.79 13.05
CA GLY A 128 -11.17 -0.35 13.01
C GLY A 128 -12.11 0.38 12.05
N ILE A 129 -12.31 -0.14 10.83
CA ILE A 129 -13.24 0.44 9.85
C ILE A 129 -14.67 0.41 10.39
N ARG A 130 -15.13 -0.75 10.92
CA ARG A 130 -16.46 -0.89 11.49
C ARG A 130 -16.71 0.14 12.60
N LEU A 131 -15.76 0.27 13.54
CA LEU A 131 -15.90 1.17 14.68
C LEU A 131 -15.79 2.64 14.27
N ALA A 132 -14.92 2.98 13.33
CA ALA A 132 -14.83 4.32 12.77
C ALA A 132 -16.14 4.72 12.06
N ASN A 133 -16.72 3.83 11.24
CA ASN A 133 -18.02 4.06 10.61
C ASN A 133 -19.15 4.18 11.63
N SER A 134 -19.19 3.34 12.67
CA SER A 134 -20.17 3.47 13.76
C SER A 134 -20.10 4.85 14.43
N TRP A 135 -18.89 5.35 14.71
CA TRP A 135 -18.72 6.69 15.25
C TRP A 135 -19.18 7.77 14.27
N CYS A 136 -18.86 7.64 12.98
CA CYS A 136 -19.30 8.59 11.96
C CYS A 136 -20.84 8.61 11.84
N GLN A 137 -21.49 7.44 11.88
CA GLN A 137 -22.95 7.34 11.86
C GLN A 137 -23.59 8.00 13.08
N GLN A 138 -23.04 7.80 14.28
CA GLN A 138 -23.55 8.41 15.51
C GLN A 138 -23.42 9.94 15.52
N ASN A 139 -22.33 10.48 14.96
CA ASN A 139 -22.02 11.92 15.06
C ASN A 139 -22.45 12.72 13.82
N HIS A 140 -22.55 12.07 12.66
CA HIS A 140 -22.78 12.72 11.36
C HIS A 140 -23.89 12.07 10.53
N GLN A 141 -24.50 10.95 10.98
CA GLN A 141 -25.54 10.20 10.26
C GLN A 141 -25.10 9.74 8.86
N LYS A 142 -23.80 9.52 8.67
CA LYS A 142 -23.16 9.12 7.42
C LYS A 142 -21.96 8.23 7.73
N ASP A 143 -21.65 7.33 6.81
CA ASP A 143 -20.39 6.60 6.84
C ASP A 143 -19.22 7.54 6.52
N PHE A 144 -18.02 7.15 6.96
CA PHE A 144 -16.81 7.97 6.81
C PHE A 144 -16.58 8.46 5.38
N HIS A 145 -16.76 7.57 4.38
CA HIS A 145 -16.52 7.91 2.97
C HIS A 145 -17.47 8.99 2.44
N ALA A 146 -18.68 9.11 3.01
CA ALA A 146 -19.73 10.05 2.60
C ALA A 146 -19.68 11.40 3.35
N LEU A 147 -18.72 11.58 4.26
CA LEU A 147 -18.48 12.83 4.96
C LEU A 147 -17.88 13.91 4.04
N SER A 148 -17.94 15.17 4.47
CA SER A 148 -17.15 16.23 3.84
C SER A 148 -15.66 15.98 4.07
N ASP A 149 -14.77 16.50 3.22
CA ASP A 149 -13.33 16.28 3.41
C ASP A 149 -12.82 16.84 4.76
N GLN A 150 -13.40 17.96 5.21
CA GLN A 150 -13.10 18.53 6.51
C GLN A 150 -13.53 17.61 7.66
N ASP A 151 -14.68 16.95 7.54
CA ASP A 151 -15.18 16.01 8.53
C ASP A 151 -14.38 14.69 8.50
N LYS A 152 -13.95 14.22 7.32
CA LYS A 152 -13.03 13.08 7.19
C LYS A 152 -11.72 13.38 7.92
N ASP A 153 -11.13 14.56 7.71
CA ASP A 153 -9.91 14.98 8.38
C ASP A 153 -10.06 15.04 9.90
N ASN A 154 -11.21 15.55 10.37
CA ASN A 154 -11.52 15.55 11.79
C ASN A 154 -11.64 14.13 12.34
N ALA A 155 -12.41 13.25 11.69
CA ALA A 155 -12.56 11.86 12.12
C ALA A 155 -11.22 11.12 12.16
N LEU A 156 -10.36 11.28 11.15
CA LEU A 156 -9.00 10.73 11.14
C LEU A 156 -8.14 11.30 12.29
N THR A 157 -8.27 12.60 12.57
CA THR A 157 -7.59 13.23 13.71
C THR A 157 -8.08 12.68 15.05
N GLN A 158 -9.39 12.42 15.19
CA GLN A 158 -9.95 11.81 16.40
C GLN A 158 -9.49 10.36 16.57
N LEU A 159 -9.37 9.58 15.49
CA LEU A 159 -8.74 8.25 15.54
C LEU A 159 -7.29 8.36 16.00
N GLN A 160 -6.49 9.25 15.39
CA GLN A 160 -5.08 9.45 15.72
C GLN A 160 -4.86 9.83 17.20
N LYS A 161 -5.70 10.70 17.74
CA LYS A 161 -5.55 11.27 19.09
C LYS A 161 -6.34 10.50 20.16
N ASN A 162 -6.92 9.34 19.83
CA ASN A 162 -7.78 8.57 20.72
C ASN A 162 -8.99 9.35 21.26
N GLY A 163 -9.50 10.30 20.47
CA GLY A 163 -10.79 10.96 20.74
C GLY A 163 -11.98 10.05 20.43
N ILE A 164 -11.82 9.11 19.48
CA ILE A 164 -12.75 7.99 19.30
C ILE A 164 -12.32 6.86 20.23
N ARG A 165 -13.18 6.51 21.18
CA ARG A 165 -12.93 5.42 22.14
C ARG A 165 -13.62 4.15 21.67
N PHE A 166 -12.85 3.21 21.13
CA PHE A 166 -13.37 1.90 20.70
C PHE A 166 -13.97 1.08 21.85
N ALA A 167 -13.44 1.24 23.07
CA ALA A 167 -13.99 0.62 24.27
C ALA A 167 -15.45 1.01 24.53
N ASP A 168 -15.81 2.26 24.25
CA ASP A 168 -17.18 2.77 24.43
C ASP A 168 -18.16 2.14 23.40
N MET A 169 -17.63 1.48 22.37
CA MET A 169 -18.34 0.71 21.35
C MET A 169 -18.09 -0.81 21.46
N GLY A 170 -17.62 -1.28 22.61
CA GLY A 170 -17.49 -2.70 22.94
C GLY A 170 -16.18 -3.36 22.51
N GLU A 171 -15.16 -2.60 22.12
CA GLU A 171 -13.84 -3.13 21.78
C GLU A 171 -12.76 -2.56 22.72
N GLU A 172 -12.39 -3.32 23.74
CA GLU A 172 -11.44 -2.88 24.78
C GLU A 172 -9.98 -3.09 24.39
N SER A 173 -9.69 -4.01 23.45
CA SER A 173 -8.33 -4.46 23.18
C SER A 173 -7.66 -3.69 22.05
N LEU A 174 -8.42 -3.06 21.15
CA LEU A 174 -7.92 -2.23 20.06
C LEU A 174 -8.13 -0.75 20.38
N VAL A 175 -7.04 0.02 20.38
CA VAL A 175 -7.08 1.47 20.55
C VAL A 175 -7.17 2.15 19.18
N ALA A 176 -7.98 3.21 19.04
CA ALA A 176 -8.22 3.88 17.77
C ALA A 176 -6.94 4.36 17.06
N SER A 177 -5.96 4.86 17.82
CA SER A 177 -4.68 5.29 17.28
C SER A 177 -3.84 4.14 16.72
N GLN A 178 -4.05 2.90 17.17
CA GLN A 178 -3.38 1.73 16.58
C GLN A 178 -3.91 1.44 15.18
N PHE A 179 -5.24 1.47 14.99
CA PHE A 179 -5.85 1.37 13.66
C PHE A 179 -5.39 2.52 12.74
N PHE A 180 -5.43 3.77 13.22
CA PHE A 180 -4.94 4.91 12.44
C PHE A 180 -3.45 4.77 12.08
N GLY A 181 -2.63 4.32 13.04
CA GLY A 181 -1.20 4.10 12.85
C GLY A 181 -0.90 3.06 11.78
N GLU A 182 -1.61 1.93 11.81
CA GLU A 182 -1.51 0.86 10.81
C GLU A 182 -1.89 1.39 9.41
N LEU A 183 -3.05 2.04 9.30
CA LEU A 183 -3.53 2.62 8.05
C LEU A 183 -2.56 3.66 7.46
N LEU A 184 -2.02 4.55 8.31
CA LEU A 184 -1.03 5.55 7.89
C LEU A 184 0.29 4.89 7.45
N SER A 185 0.72 3.86 8.16
CA SER A 185 1.93 3.09 7.84
C SER A 185 1.79 2.44 6.46
N ASP A 186 0.70 1.70 6.25
CA ASP A 186 0.45 1.00 4.99
C ASP A 186 0.19 1.95 3.82
N THR A 187 -0.45 3.10 4.08
CA THR A 187 -0.59 4.14 3.07
C THR A 187 0.78 4.64 2.60
N LYS A 188 1.73 4.85 3.53
CA LYS A 188 3.11 5.21 3.19
C LYS A 188 3.84 4.08 2.49
N HIS A 189 3.66 2.84 2.94
CA HIS A 189 4.25 1.67 2.29
C HIS A 189 3.79 1.56 0.85
N GLY A 190 2.48 1.58 0.58
CA GLY A 190 1.94 1.52 -0.78
C GLY A 190 2.38 2.70 -1.65
N TYR A 191 2.53 3.89 -1.06
CA TYR A 191 2.97 5.07 -1.81
C TYR A 191 4.45 4.99 -2.22
N LEU A 192 5.29 4.38 -1.38
CA LEU A 192 6.74 4.33 -1.56
C LEU A 192 7.27 3.00 -2.09
N ALA A 193 6.44 1.95 -2.12
CA ALA A 193 6.80 0.62 -2.57
C ALA A 193 7.13 0.58 -4.07
N ASP A 194 7.75 -0.52 -4.48
CA ASP A 194 7.88 -0.84 -5.90
C ASP A 194 6.50 -1.16 -6.52
N PRO A 195 6.23 -0.76 -7.77
CA PRO A 195 4.93 -0.96 -8.40
C PRO A 195 4.41 -2.40 -8.45
N ILE A 196 5.27 -3.41 -8.31
CA ILE A 196 4.81 -4.81 -8.30
C ILE A 196 3.94 -5.19 -7.13
N TYR A 197 4.00 -4.43 -6.04
CA TYR A 197 3.17 -4.68 -4.88
C TYR A 197 1.79 -4.02 -5.03
N GLY A 198 1.46 -3.45 -6.19
CA GLY A 198 0.17 -2.84 -6.50
C GLY A 198 0.09 -1.33 -6.22
N GLY A 199 0.97 -0.81 -5.38
CA GLY A 199 1.10 0.61 -5.06
C GLY A 199 2.03 1.37 -6.02
N ASN A 200 2.29 2.64 -5.74
CA ASN A 200 3.17 3.53 -6.52
C ASN A 200 3.06 3.36 -8.06
N LYS A 201 1.83 3.24 -8.59
CA LYS A 201 1.57 2.99 -10.03
C LYS A 201 2.41 3.93 -10.91
N GLY A 202 3.13 3.34 -11.87
CA GLY A 202 4.00 4.08 -12.79
C GLY A 202 5.23 4.73 -12.13
N MET A 203 5.60 4.34 -10.90
CA MET A 203 6.64 4.96 -10.09
C MET A 203 6.38 6.46 -9.83
N LYS A 204 5.11 6.88 -9.87
CA LYS A 204 4.69 8.29 -9.79
C LYS A 204 5.20 9.00 -8.54
N ALA A 205 5.15 8.34 -7.38
CA ALA A 205 5.69 8.90 -6.14
C ALA A 205 7.22 9.06 -6.21
N TRP A 206 7.91 8.06 -6.76
CA TRP A 206 9.37 8.11 -6.92
C TRP A 206 9.80 9.23 -7.86
N ILE A 207 9.09 9.42 -8.99
CA ILE A 207 9.32 10.53 -9.92
C ILE A 207 9.16 11.87 -9.19
N ALA A 208 8.08 12.04 -8.43
CA ALA A 208 7.80 13.28 -7.71
C ALA A 208 8.86 13.59 -6.63
N MET A 209 9.41 12.57 -5.97
CA MET A 209 10.47 12.74 -4.96
C MET A 209 11.88 12.81 -5.54
N GLY A 210 12.07 12.49 -6.83
CA GLY A 210 13.40 12.30 -7.42
C GLY A 210 14.14 11.06 -6.90
N PHE A 211 13.41 10.04 -6.44
CA PHE A 211 14.00 8.78 -5.98
C PHE A 211 14.43 7.93 -7.19
N PRO A 212 15.69 7.44 -7.27
CA PRO A 212 16.20 6.70 -8.42
C PRO A 212 15.69 5.25 -8.54
N GLY A 213 14.88 4.77 -7.60
CA GLY A 213 14.37 3.40 -7.58
C GLY A 213 15.44 2.36 -7.27
N ALA A 214 15.19 1.10 -7.64
CA ALA A 214 16.06 -0.06 -7.46
C ALA A 214 17.23 -0.11 -8.47
N ARG A 215 17.85 1.04 -8.74
CA ARG A 215 18.95 1.15 -9.69
C ARG A 215 20.23 0.52 -9.13
N ALA A 216 20.73 -0.50 -9.81
CA ALA A 216 22.04 -1.10 -9.51
C ALA A 216 23.19 -0.12 -9.81
N SER A 217 24.31 -0.28 -9.09
CA SER A 217 25.55 0.49 -9.30
C SER A 217 25.39 2.01 -9.16
N PHE A 218 24.82 2.45 -8.03
CA PHE A 218 24.63 3.87 -7.69
C PHE A 218 25.84 4.48 -6.93
N THR A 219 27.00 3.83 -6.97
CA THR A 219 28.13 4.10 -6.05
C THR A 219 28.74 5.49 -6.21
N GLU A 220 28.78 6.02 -7.42
CA GLU A 220 29.31 7.34 -7.74
C GLU A 220 28.42 8.51 -7.27
N TRP A 221 27.18 8.21 -6.89
CA TRP A 221 26.22 9.21 -6.40
C TRP A 221 26.13 9.26 -4.87
N VAL A 222 26.75 8.32 -4.15
CA VAL A 222 26.68 8.23 -2.68
C VAL A 222 27.17 9.49 -1.97
N LYS A 223 28.20 10.16 -2.51
CA LYS A 223 28.77 11.40 -1.95
C LYS A 223 28.15 12.68 -2.52
N GLN A 224 27.22 12.56 -3.47
CA GLN A 224 26.60 13.71 -4.10
C GLN A 224 25.36 14.10 -3.29
N HIS A 225 25.46 15.20 -2.55
CA HIS A 225 24.37 15.71 -1.72
C HIS A 225 23.71 16.91 -2.39
N ASN A 226 22.38 17.01 -2.29
CA ASN A 226 21.59 18.14 -2.82
C ASN A 226 21.74 18.37 -4.33
N VAL A 227 22.12 17.34 -5.09
CA VAL A 227 22.17 17.37 -6.56
C VAL A 227 21.00 16.54 -7.10
N PRO A 228 20.14 17.11 -7.97
CA PRO A 228 19.09 16.34 -8.64
C PRO A 228 19.68 15.19 -9.45
N TYR A 229 19.17 13.98 -9.21
CA TYR A 229 19.57 12.81 -9.98
C TYR A 229 18.99 12.90 -11.41
N PRO A 230 19.80 12.77 -12.48
CA PRO A 230 19.38 13.12 -13.84
C PRO A 230 18.54 12.05 -14.54
N LEU A 231 18.45 10.84 -14.00
CA LEU A 231 17.72 9.74 -14.62
C LEU A 231 16.46 9.42 -13.83
N GLY A 232 15.41 8.97 -14.52
CA GLY A 232 14.20 8.47 -13.89
C GLY A 232 14.43 7.22 -13.02
N PRO A 233 13.47 6.89 -12.13
CA PRO A 233 13.52 5.68 -11.33
C PRO A 233 13.59 4.38 -12.14
N VAL A 234 14.10 3.33 -11.50
CA VAL A 234 14.07 1.95 -12.00
C VAL A 234 13.29 1.05 -11.05
N SER A 235 12.33 0.25 -11.52
CA SER A 235 11.62 -0.75 -10.71
C SER A 235 12.46 -2.02 -10.53
N LEU A 236 12.04 -2.90 -9.62
CA LEU A 236 12.65 -4.20 -9.37
C LEU A 236 12.65 -5.12 -10.61
N GLN A 237 11.72 -4.95 -11.54
CA GLN A 237 11.63 -5.69 -12.81
C GLN A 237 12.47 -5.03 -13.91
N GLY A 238 13.16 -3.94 -13.58
CA GLY A 238 13.96 -3.17 -14.52
C GLY A 238 13.16 -2.18 -15.37
N ALA A 239 11.88 -1.90 -15.02
CA ALA A 239 11.13 -0.82 -15.67
C ALA A 239 11.79 0.53 -15.38
N ARG A 240 11.71 1.52 -16.27
CA ARG A 240 12.43 2.81 -16.20
C ARG A 240 11.49 3.96 -16.56
N ALA A 241 11.47 5.01 -15.77
CA ALA A 241 10.70 6.21 -16.08
C ALA A 241 11.34 7.08 -17.17
#